data_AF-A0A5K8AG13-F1
#
_entry.id   AF-A0A5K8AG13-F1
#
_cell.length_a   1.000
_cell.length_b   1.000
_cell.length_c   1.000
_cell.angle_alpha   90.00
_cell.angle_beta   90.00
_cell.angle_gamma   90.00
#
_symmetry.space_group_name_H-M   'P 1'
#
loop_
_entity.id
_entity.type
_entity.pdbx_description
1 polymer ?
#
loop_
_entity_poly.entity_id
_entity_poly.type
_entity_poly.pdbx_seq_one_letter_code
_entity_poly.pdbx_strand_id
1 'polypeptide(L)'
;MSMNIVEKIDDRVRVRHVLISVSDKSGLDVFVPRLLSINPELKIFSTGGTFARLSEILGERAGRCLTPVSDYTGQPETQGGLVKTLDFKIYLGLLTETYNDAHQADLARTGAVPIDMVVVNLYPFRETIAKAGVTPEGARGNIDIGGPCMIRASAKNFIRVAAVVDPDDYGPIADEMAAADGHLSLAQRYRLAGKAFDHTAAYDTAIARYFSATDIDAVQAIYNV
;
A
#
# COMPACT_ATOMS: atom_id res chain seq x y z
N MET A 1 26.71 -7.21 8.35
CA MET A 1 26.33 -6.35 7.22
C MET A 1 26.57 -4.91 7.63
N SER A 2 27.35 -4.15 6.86
CA SER A 2 27.43 -2.70 7.05
C SER A 2 26.05 -2.10 6.81
N MET A 3 25.62 -1.20 7.69
CA MET A 3 24.38 -0.46 7.51
C MET A 3 24.53 0.44 6.28
N ASN A 4 23.59 0.34 5.32
CA ASN A 4 23.54 1.28 4.21
C ASN A 4 23.06 2.63 4.75
N ILE A 5 23.90 3.66 4.67
CA ILE A 5 23.58 5.04 5.10
C ILE A 5 23.33 5.85 3.84
N VAL A 6 22.14 6.43 3.72
CA VAL A 6 21.76 7.26 2.57
C VAL A 6 22.12 8.71 2.85
N GLU A 7 23.06 9.25 2.07
CA GLU A 7 23.52 10.64 2.21
C GLU A 7 22.94 11.58 1.14
N LYS A 8 22.53 11.02 -0.01
CA LYS A 8 21.99 11.77 -1.15
C LYS A 8 20.58 11.32 -1.48
N ILE A 9 19.65 12.27 -1.53
CA ILE A 9 18.23 12.07 -1.84
C ILE A 9 17.71 13.24 -2.69
N ASP A 10 16.52 13.06 -3.27
CA ASP A 10 15.77 14.13 -3.91
C ASP A 10 14.76 14.73 -2.92
N ASP A 11 14.76 16.05 -2.76
CA ASP A 11 13.71 16.71 -1.99
C ASP A 11 12.33 16.45 -2.63
N ARG A 12 12.24 16.63 -3.95
CA ARG A 12 11.01 16.42 -4.71
C ARG A 12 11.07 15.16 -5.54
N VAL A 13 10.10 14.27 -5.35
CA VAL A 13 9.96 13.03 -6.13
C VAL A 13 8.72 13.11 -6.98
N ARG A 14 8.88 12.91 -8.30
CA ARG A 14 7.76 12.85 -9.24
C ARG A 14 7.03 11.53 -9.09
N VAL A 15 5.72 11.58 -8.92
CA VAL A 15 4.89 10.37 -8.77
C VAL A 15 4.57 9.82 -10.16
N ARG A 16 5.20 8.70 -10.53
CA ARG A 16 4.98 8.00 -11.82
C ARG A 16 4.31 6.65 -11.65
N HIS A 17 4.63 5.93 -10.58
CA HIS A 17 4.04 4.62 -10.30
C HIS A 17 3.34 4.62 -8.93
N VAL A 18 2.06 4.27 -8.94
CA VAL A 18 1.22 4.22 -7.73
C VAL A 18 0.71 2.80 -7.53
N LEU A 19 0.83 2.27 -6.32
CA LEU A 19 0.20 1.01 -5.94
C LEU A 19 -1.00 1.30 -5.03
N ILE A 20 -2.21 0.96 -5.49
CA ILE A 20 -3.46 1.23 -4.76
C ILE A 20 -4.11 -0.10 -4.37
N SER A 21 -4.27 -0.32 -3.06
CA SER A 21 -4.97 -1.49 -2.50
C SER A 21 -5.69 -1.08 -1.22
N VAL A 22 -6.98 -0.75 -1.33
CA VAL A 22 -7.75 -0.16 -0.24
C VAL A 22 -9.00 -0.98 0.10
N SER A 23 -9.31 -1.05 1.38
CA SER A 23 -10.58 -1.59 1.88
C SER A 23 -11.69 -0.56 1.70
N ASP A 24 -11.48 0.64 2.26
CA ASP A 24 -12.34 1.81 2.04
C ASP A 24 -11.97 2.51 0.73
N LYS A 25 -12.96 2.58 -0.17
CA LYS A 25 -12.80 3.12 -1.54
C LYS A 25 -13.26 4.57 -1.65
N SER A 26 -13.62 5.20 -0.53
CA SER A 26 -14.06 6.59 -0.48
C SER A 26 -13.03 7.52 -1.09
N GLY A 27 -13.49 8.48 -1.91
CA GLY A 27 -12.66 9.50 -2.54
C GLY A 27 -11.81 9.04 -3.73
N LEU A 28 -11.71 7.74 -4.03
CA LEU A 28 -10.91 7.26 -5.18
C LEU A 28 -11.42 7.79 -6.52
N ASP A 29 -12.73 7.98 -6.65
CA ASP A 29 -13.41 8.49 -7.84
C ASP A 29 -13.06 9.94 -8.15
N VAL A 30 -12.63 10.70 -7.15
CA VAL A 30 -12.11 12.07 -7.32
C VAL A 30 -10.57 12.05 -7.41
N PHE A 31 -9.92 11.34 -6.49
CA PHE A 31 -8.47 11.35 -6.34
C PHE A 31 -7.75 10.79 -7.57
N VAL A 32 -8.15 9.62 -8.06
CA VAL A 32 -7.42 8.94 -9.14
C VAL A 32 -7.51 9.68 -10.48
N PRO A 33 -8.70 10.15 -10.93
CA PRO A 33 -8.77 10.98 -12.13
C PRO A 33 -7.96 12.27 -12.00
N ARG A 34 -7.92 12.86 -10.79
CA ARG A 34 -7.13 14.07 -10.53
C ARG A 34 -5.63 13.80 -10.65
N LEU A 35 -5.12 12.71 -10.08
CA LEU A 35 -3.72 12.30 -10.24
C LEU A 35 -3.34 12.14 -11.73
N LEU A 36 -4.19 11.47 -12.51
CA LEU A 36 -3.95 11.28 -13.95
C LEU A 36 -4.03 12.59 -14.76
N SER A 37 -4.84 13.56 -14.31
CA SER A 37 -4.86 14.88 -14.95
C SER A 37 -3.58 15.68 -14.72
N ILE A 38 -2.96 15.51 -13.54
CA ILE A 38 -1.70 16.16 -13.16
C ILE A 38 -0.52 15.47 -13.85
N ASN A 39 -0.52 14.13 -13.88
CA ASN A 39 0.50 13.34 -14.56
C ASN A 39 -0.15 12.29 -15.49
N PRO A 40 -0.34 12.61 -16.78
CA PRO A 40 -0.94 11.70 -17.75
C PRO A 40 -0.14 10.40 -18.01
N GLU A 41 1.14 10.36 -17.64
CA GLU A 41 2.01 9.18 -17.80
C GLU A 41 1.93 8.21 -16.62
N LEU A 42 1.23 8.59 -15.54
CA LEU A 42 1.15 7.84 -14.30
C LEU A 42 0.56 6.44 -14.55
N LYS A 43 1.22 5.43 -13.96
CA LYS A 43 0.79 4.03 -13.95
C LYS A 43 0.32 3.63 -12.57
N ILE A 44 -0.78 2.89 -12.53
CA ILE A 44 -1.46 2.43 -11.33
C ILE A 44 -1.41 0.92 -11.32
N PHE A 45 -0.85 0.36 -10.27
CA PHE A 45 -0.93 -1.06 -9.94
C PHE A 45 -2.05 -1.27 -8.92
N SER A 46 -2.90 -2.27 -9.12
CA SER A 46 -3.97 -2.57 -8.16
C SER A 46 -4.38 -4.04 -8.17
N THR A 47 -5.15 -4.47 -7.17
CA THR A 47 -5.59 -5.87 -7.02
C THR A 47 -7.03 -5.97 -6.49
N GLY A 48 -7.67 -7.10 -6.76
CA GLY A 48 -8.98 -7.48 -6.23
C GLY A 48 -10.07 -6.42 -6.43
N GLY A 49 -10.86 -6.19 -5.38
CA GLY A 49 -11.97 -5.22 -5.41
C GLY A 49 -11.52 -3.77 -5.63
N THR A 50 -10.26 -3.43 -5.34
CA THR A 50 -9.71 -2.10 -5.66
C THR A 50 -9.52 -1.96 -7.16
N PHE A 51 -8.94 -2.97 -7.82
CA PHE A 51 -8.76 -2.97 -9.28
C PHE A 51 -10.09 -2.84 -10.01
N ALA A 52 -11.11 -3.61 -9.58
CA ALA A 52 -12.46 -3.53 -10.15
C ALA A 52 -13.03 -2.11 -10.04
N ARG A 53 -12.96 -1.51 -8.84
CA ARG A 53 -13.46 -0.15 -8.62
C ARG A 53 -12.71 0.91 -9.44
N LEU A 54 -11.39 0.80 -9.54
CA LEU A 54 -10.59 1.70 -10.37
C LEU A 54 -10.90 1.53 -11.86
N SER A 55 -11.16 0.31 -12.31
CA SER A 55 -11.57 0.04 -13.68
C SER A 55 -12.89 0.74 -14.02
N GLU A 56 -13.87 0.70 -13.10
CA GLU A 56 -15.14 1.44 -13.23
C GLU A 56 -14.92 2.96 -13.31
N ILE A 57 -14.11 3.52 -12.41
CA ILE A 57 -13.82 4.96 -12.35
C ILE A 57 -13.13 5.44 -13.64
N LEU A 58 -12.22 4.62 -14.19
CA LEU A 58 -11.38 5.00 -15.32
C LEU A 58 -12.02 4.72 -16.68
N GLY A 59 -12.96 3.78 -16.77
CA GLY A 59 -13.57 3.35 -18.02
C GLY A 59 -12.51 2.93 -19.05
N GLU A 60 -12.64 3.40 -20.28
CA GLU A 60 -11.69 3.10 -21.37
C GLU A 60 -10.24 3.51 -21.07
N ARG A 61 -10.02 4.48 -20.17
CA ARG A 61 -8.66 4.90 -19.78
C ARG A 61 -7.92 3.83 -18.98
N ALA A 62 -8.65 2.89 -18.36
CA ALA A 62 -8.06 1.82 -17.56
C ALA A 62 -6.98 1.06 -18.34
N GLY A 63 -7.24 0.69 -19.60
CA GLY A 63 -6.30 -0.06 -20.43
C GLY A 63 -4.95 0.64 -20.70
N ARG A 64 -4.84 1.94 -20.43
CA ARG A 64 -3.59 2.71 -20.62
C ARG A 64 -2.79 2.93 -19.34
N CYS A 65 -3.45 2.90 -18.18
CA CYS A 65 -2.84 3.35 -16.93
C CYS A 65 -3.06 2.42 -15.74
N LEU A 66 -3.97 1.46 -15.81
CA LEU A 66 -4.27 0.52 -14.73
C LEU A 66 -3.75 -0.88 -15.10
N THR A 67 -2.87 -1.41 -14.26
CA THR A 67 -2.26 -2.73 -14.42
C THR A 67 -2.60 -3.58 -13.20
N PRO A 68 -3.15 -4.80 -13.37
CA PRO A 68 -3.39 -5.68 -12.24
C PRO A 68 -2.05 -6.16 -11.68
N VAL A 69 -1.95 -6.28 -10.36
CA VAL A 69 -0.71 -6.69 -9.68
C VAL A 69 -0.24 -8.09 -10.15
N SER A 70 -1.15 -9.00 -10.46
CA SER A 70 -0.82 -10.32 -11.02
C SER A 70 -0.04 -10.21 -12.33
N ASP A 71 -0.42 -9.29 -13.22
CA ASP A 71 0.26 -9.11 -14.51
C ASP A 71 1.63 -8.46 -14.32
N TYR A 72 1.75 -7.53 -13.36
CA TYR A 72 3.03 -6.90 -13.03
C TYR A 72 4.04 -7.88 -12.40
N THR A 73 3.57 -8.72 -11.48
CA THR A 73 4.41 -9.67 -10.73
C THR A 73 4.64 -10.98 -11.48
N GLY A 74 3.71 -11.37 -12.36
CA GLY A 74 3.68 -12.68 -13.01
C GLY A 74 3.20 -13.82 -12.09
N GLN A 75 2.76 -13.52 -10.86
CA GLN A 75 2.30 -14.53 -9.91
C GLN A 75 0.79 -14.76 -10.03
N PRO A 76 0.32 -16.02 -10.12
CA PRO A 76 -1.11 -16.31 -10.08
C PRO A 76 -1.69 -16.01 -8.68
N GLU A 77 -2.96 -15.59 -8.62
CA GLU A 77 -3.60 -15.38 -7.32
C GLU A 77 -3.75 -16.71 -6.57
N THR A 78 -3.28 -16.74 -5.31
CA THR A 78 -3.50 -17.88 -4.41
C THR A 78 -4.95 -17.96 -3.94
N GLN A 79 -5.43 -19.17 -3.63
CA GLN A 79 -6.78 -19.36 -3.08
C GLN A 79 -6.96 -18.53 -1.80
N GLY A 80 -8.06 -17.78 -1.72
CA GLY A 80 -8.33 -16.86 -0.61
C GLY A 80 -7.53 -15.56 -0.64
N GLY A 81 -6.66 -15.36 -1.65
CA GLY A 81 -5.97 -14.09 -1.85
C GLY A 81 -4.95 -13.71 -0.78
N LEU A 82 -4.44 -14.70 -0.04
CA LEU A 82 -3.54 -14.50 1.11
C LEU A 82 -2.19 -13.90 0.71
N VAL A 83 -1.70 -14.22 -0.49
CA VAL A 83 -0.38 -13.82 -0.99
C VAL A 83 -0.55 -13.18 -2.36
N LYS A 84 -0.94 -11.90 -2.39
CA LYS A 84 -1.08 -11.12 -3.65
C LYS A 84 0.01 -10.06 -3.82
N THR A 85 0.36 -9.38 -2.73
CA THR A 85 1.28 -8.24 -2.74
C THR A 85 2.61 -8.53 -2.04
N LEU A 86 2.75 -9.71 -1.45
CA LEU A 86 3.99 -10.22 -0.86
C LEU A 86 4.95 -10.72 -1.94
N ASP A 87 5.33 -9.83 -2.86
CA ASP A 87 6.14 -10.17 -4.04
C ASP A 87 7.43 -9.35 -4.12
N PHE A 88 8.51 -10.00 -4.53
CA PHE A 88 9.84 -9.40 -4.62
C PHE A 88 9.88 -8.14 -5.50
N LYS A 89 9.16 -8.11 -6.65
CA LYS A 89 9.16 -6.94 -7.54
C LYS A 89 8.47 -5.73 -6.91
N ILE A 90 7.47 -5.96 -6.07
CA ILE A 90 6.79 -4.88 -5.32
C ILE A 90 7.75 -4.31 -4.29
N TYR A 91 8.34 -5.15 -3.43
CA TYR A 91 9.23 -4.65 -2.36
C TYR A 91 10.54 -4.08 -2.89
N LEU A 92 11.06 -4.59 -4.01
CA LEU A 92 12.18 -3.98 -4.71
C LEU A 92 11.79 -2.59 -5.23
N GLY A 93 10.60 -2.44 -5.83
CA GLY A 93 10.08 -1.14 -6.24
C GLY A 93 9.84 -0.16 -5.09
N LEU A 94 9.52 -0.65 -3.89
CA LEU A 94 9.26 0.19 -2.71
C LEU A 94 10.52 0.57 -1.93
N LEU A 95 11.53 -0.32 -1.85
CA LEU A 95 12.66 -0.19 -0.92
C LEU A 95 13.96 0.24 -1.58
N THR A 96 14.00 0.37 -2.90
CA THR A 96 15.18 0.83 -3.64
C THR A 96 15.40 2.34 -3.50
N GLU A 97 16.66 2.73 -3.60
CA GLU A 97 17.15 4.10 -3.42
C GLU A 97 17.63 4.64 -4.76
N THR A 98 17.33 5.90 -5.07
CA THR A 98 17.61 6.52 -6.37
C THR A 98 19.10 6.50 -6.73
N TYR A 99 19.97 6.81 -5.77
CA TYR A 99 21.41 7.00 -5.99
C TYR A 99 22.28 5.81 -5.59
N ASN A 100 21.69 4.61 -5.55
CA ASN A 100 22.40 3.37 -5.23
C ASN A 100 22.46 2.48 -6.48
N ASP A 101 23.67 2.35 -7.06
CA ASP A 101 23.85 1.63 -8.33
C ASP A 101 23.46 0.16 -8.27
N ALA A 102 23.65 -0.50 -7.11
CA ALA A 102 23.22 -1.89 -6.93
C ALA A 102 21.69 -2.01 -6.94
N HIS A 103 20.99 -1.07 -6.29
CA HIS A 103 19.53 -1.00 -6.32
C HIS A 103 19.01 -0.75 -7.75
N GLN A 104 19.66 0.13 -8.51
CA GLN A 104 19.29 0.38 -9.92
C GLN A 104 19.53 -0.85 -10.81
N ALA A 105 20.65 -1.56 -10.60
CA ALA A 105 20.94 -2.80 -11.30
C ALA A 105 19.90 -3.91 -11.00
N ASP A 106 19.46 -4.02 -9.75
CA ASP A 106 18.43 -4.98 -9.37
C ASP A 106 17.06 -4.68 -10.00
N LEU A 107 16.66 -3.40 -10.06
CA LEU A 107 15.43 -2.99 -10.75
C LEU A 107 15.48 -3.39 -12.23
N ALA A 108 16.59 -3.08 -12.91
CA ALA A 108 16.78 -3.43 -14.31
C ALA A 108 16.78 -4.95 -14.55
N ARG A 109 17.53 -5.70 -13.73
CA ARG A 109 17.64 -7.17 -13.83
C ARG A 109 16.29 -7.88 -13.66
N THR A 110 15.40 -7.33 -12.85
CA THR A 110 14.14 -7.98 -12.46
C THR A 110 12.93 -7.44 -13.22
N GLY A 111 13.13 -6.40 -14.04
CA GLY A 111 12.03 -5.68 -14.69
C GLY A 111 11.04 -5.08 -13.68
N ALA A 112 11.51 -4.77 -12.47
CA ALA A 112 10.74 -4.06 -11.47
C ALA A 112 10.81 -2.56 -11.74
N VAL A 113 9.74 -1.84 -11.42
CA VAL A 113 9.72 -0.39 -11.52
C VAL A 113 9.79 0.24 -10.14
N PRO A 114 10.43 1.41 -10.01
CA PRO A 114 10.35 2.20 -8.79
C PRO A 114 8.89 2.59 -8.51
N ILE A 115 8.34 2.27 -7.32
CA ILE A 115 6.99 2.69 -6.87
C ILE A 115 7.10 3.97 -6.04
N ASP A 116 6.44 5.05 -6.44
CA ASP A 116 6.59 6.40 -5.83
C ASP A 116 5.52 6.71 -4.79
N MET A 117 4.36 6.06 -4.87
CA MET A 117 3.26 6.22 -3.93
C MET A 117 2.56 4.90 -3.69
N VAL A 118 2.22 4.66 -2.43
CA VAL A 118 1.36 3.56 -2.00
C VAL A 118 0.11 4.15 -1.36
N VAL A 119 -1.06 3.71 -1.80
CA VAL A 119 -2.36 4.09 -1.25
C VAL A 119 -3.02 2.84 -0.70
N VAL A 120 -2.94 2.65 0.61
CA VAL A 120 -3.41 1.45 1.30
C VAL A 120 -4.07 1.84 2.61
N ASN A 121 -5.34 1.49 2.77
CA ASN A 121 -6.02 1.52 4.06
C ASN A 121 -6.44 0.09 4.44
N LEU A 122 -6.26 -0.24 5.71
CA LEU A 122 -6.46 -1.59 6.21
C LEU A 122 -7.95 -1.86 6.45
N TYR A 123 -8.37 -3.11 6.25
CA TYR A 123 -9.71 -3.51 6.68
C TYR A 123 -9.80 -3.29 8.20
N PRO A 124 -10.86 -2.66 8.72
CA PRO A 124 -10.95 -2.32 10.12
C PRO A 124 -11.12 -3.60 10.95
N PHE A 125 -10.00 -4.19 11.38
CA PHE A 125 -9.98 -5.38 12.24
C PHE A 125 -10.83 -5.17 13.50
N ARG A 126 -10.83 -3.94 14.04
CA ARG A 126 -11.70 -3.51 15.14
C ARG A 126 -13.19 -3.68 14.84
N GLU A 127 -13.63 -3.34 13.63
CA GLU A 127 -15.02 -3.55 13.22
C GLU A 127 -15.33 -5.03 13.06
N THR A 128 -14.40 -5.84 12.55
CA THR A 128 -14.57 -7.30 12.46
C THR A 128 -14.82 -7.92 13.83
N ILE A 129 -13.95 -7.62 14.80
CA ILE A 129 -14.06 -8.22 16.14
C ILE A 129 -15.23 -7.66 16.96
N ALA A 130 -15.81 -6.53 16.54
CA ALA A 130 -17.00 -5.96 17.15
C ALA A 130 -18.31 -6.60 16.65
N LYS A 131 -18.27 -7.37 15.54
CA LYS A 131 -19.46 -8.06 15.03
C LYS A 131 -19.89 -9.16 15.99
N ALA A 132 -21.19 -9.20 16.29
CA ALA A 132 -21.78 -10.25 17.11
C ALA A 132 -21.51 -11.64 16.49
N GLY A 133 -21.06 -12.59 17.31
CA GLY A 133 -20.82 -13.97 16.88
C GLY A 133 -19.52 -14.19 16.08
N VAL A 134 -18.61 -13.22 16.03
CA VAL A 134 -17.29 -13.42 15.43
C VAL A 134 -16.54 -14.54 16.18
N THR A 135 -16.12 -15.57 15.46
CA THR A 135 -15.33 -16.68 16.02
C THR A 135 -13.85 -16.32 16.01
N PRO A 136 -13.00 -17.03 16.79
CA PRO A 136 -11.55 -16.84 16.71
C PRO A 136 -10.97 -17.09 15.31
N GLU A 137 -11.49 -18.05 14.55
CA GLU A 137 -11.11 -18.24 13.14
C GLU A 137 -11.56 -17.06 12.26
N GLY A 138 -12.77 -16.53 12.50
CA GLY A 138 -13.26 -15.35 11.80
C GLY A 138 -12.40 -14.12 12.05
N ALA A 139 -11.97 -13.89 13.29
CA ALA A 139 -11.03 -12.83 13.61
C ALA A 139 -9.66 -13.07 12.96
N ARG A 140 -9.07 -14.26 13.16
CA ARG A 140 -7.76 -14.64 12.59
C ARG A 140 -7.72 -14.49 11.06
N GLY A 141 -8.77 -14.93 10.36
CA GLY A 141 -8.87 -14.84 8.90
C GLY A 141 -8.99 -13.42 8.35
N ASN A 142 -9.31 -12.43 9.20
CA ASN A 142 -9.39 -11.01 8.83
C ASN A 142 -8.14 -10.21 9.20
N ILE A 143 -7.06 -10.86 9.65
CA ILE A 143 -5.77 -10.21 9.87
C ILE A 143 -5.10 -10.02 8.51
N ASP A 144 -4.88 -8.77 8.14
CA ASP A 144 -4.17 -8.38 6.93
C ASP A 144 -2.66 -8.47 7.13
N ILE A 145 -1.98 -9.10 6.19
CA ILE A 145 -0.52 -9.20 6.15
C ILE A 145 0.05 -8.28 5.06
N GLY A 146 -0.53 -8.31 3.87
CA GLY A 146 -0.01 -7.56 2.72
C GLY A 146 -0.12 -6.06 2.91
N GLY A 147 -1.25 -5.57 3.44
CA GLY A 147 -1.47 -4.16 3.71
C GLY A 147 -0.42 -3.56 4.64
N PRO A 148 -0.26 -4.05 5.88
CA PRO A 148 0.75 -3.54 6.81
C PRO A 148 2.18 -3.65 6.27
N CYS A 149 2.53 -4.72 5.55
CA CYS A 149 3.85 -4.84 4.94
C CYS A 149 4.12 -3.75 3.89
N MET A 150 3.16 -3.45 3.00
CA MET A 150 3.31 -2.38 2.01
C MET A 150 3.37 -0.99 2.65
N ILE A 151 2.53 -0.73 3.66
CA ILE A 151 2.52 0.54 4.41
C ILE A 151 3.88 0.75 5.09
N ARG A 152 4.39 -0.25 5.80
CA ARG A 152 5.68 -0.14 6.50
C ARG A 152 6.86 0.00 5.54
N ALA A 153 6.85 -0.73 4.42
CA ALA A 153 7.90 -0.64 3.41
C ALA A 153 7.95 0.75 2.76
N SER A 154 6.79 1.30 2.37
CA SER A 154 6.69 2.65 1.80
C SER A 154 7.05 3.72 2.83
N ALA A 155 6.54 3.64 4.05
CA ALA A 155 6.84 4.59 5.12
C ALA A 155 8.32 4.57 5.54
N LYS A 156 8.97 3.39 5.57
CA LYS A 156 10.42 3.29 5.78
C LYS A 156 11.19 4.08 4.73
N ASN A 157 10.81 3.93 3.46
CA ASN A 157 11.49 4.58 2.35
C ASN A 157 10.88 5.94 2.00
N PHE A 158 10.45 6.73 2.99
CA PHE A 158 9.85 8.07 2.79
C PHE A 158 10.74 9.04 2.02
N ILE A 159 12.05 8.80 2.02
CA ILE A 159 13.01 9.54 1.20
C ILE A 159 12.65 9.48 -0.29
N ARG A 160 11.91 8.44 -0.73
CA ARG A 160 11.41 8.27 -2.09
C ARG A 160 9.89 8.11 -2.19
N VAL A 161 9.26 7.38 -1.27
CA VAL A 161 7.88 6.88 -1.42
C VAL A 161 6.90 7.63 -0.52
N ALA A 162 5.74 8.00 -1.06
CA ALA A 162 4.62 8.52 -0.27
C ALA A 162 3.72 7.36 0.23
N ALA A 163 3.57 7.23 1.55
CA ALA A 163 2.73 6.20 2.18
C ALA A 163 1.38 6.77 2.62
N VAL A 164 0.35 6.60 1.80
CA VAL A 164 -0.99 7.19 2.01
C VAL A 164 -1.93 6.15 2.60
N VAL A 165 -2.47 6.42 3.78
CA VAL A 165 -3.32 5.48 4.54
C VAL A 165 -4.73 5.99 4.83
N ASP A 166 -5.03 7.23 4.45
CA ASP A 166 -6.26 7.92 4.83
C ASP A 166 -6.80 8.75 3.65
N PRO A 167 -8.08 8.55 3.25
CA PRO A 167 -8.74 9.36 2.22
C PRO A 167 -8.69 10.88 2.46
N ASP A 168 -8.62 11.33 3.72
CA ASP A 168 -8.55 12.77 4.03
C ASP A 168 -7.26 13.43 3.49
N ASP A 169 -6.21 12.65 3.22
CA ASP A 169 -4.97 13.16 2.63
C ASP A 169 -5.04 13.30 1.09
N TYR A 170 -6.06 12.75 0.43
CA TYR A 170 -6.13 12.73 -1.05
C TYR A 170 -6.19 14.13 -1.66
N GLY A 171 -6.99 15.01 -1.09
CA GLY A 171 -7.10 16.42 -1.52
C GLY A 171 -5.77 17.15 -1.41
N PRO A 172 -5.19 17.27 -0.20
CA PRO A 172 -3.90 17.92 0.02
C PRO A 172 -2.75 17.35 -0.84
N ILE A 173 -2.69 16.03 -1.03
CA ILE A 173 -1.69 15.40 -1.90
C ILE A 173 -1.85 15.85 -3.35
N ALA A 174 -3.09 15.82 -3.87
CA ALA A 174 -3.35 16.23 -5.25
C ALA A 174 -3.15 17.74 -5.46
N ASP A 175 -3.42 18.57 -4.46
CA ASP A 175 -3.14 20.01 -4.48
C ASP A 175 -1.62 20.27 -4.60
N GLU A 176 -0.81 19.62 -3.75
CA GLU A 176 0.65 19.75 -3.78
C GLU A 176 1.22 19.27 -5.12
N MET A 177 0.79 18.10 -5.58
CA MET A 177 1.23 17.57 -6.87
C MET A 177 0.87 18.50 -8.03
N ALA A 178 -0.33 19.09 -8.03
CA ALA A 178 -0.73 20.04 -9.07
C ALA A 178 0.16 21.30 -9.06
N ALA A 179 0.51 21.81 -7.88
CA ALA A 179 1.38 22.98 -7.74
C ALA A 179 2.87 22.68 -8.05
N ALA A 180 3.27 21.41 -8.03
CA ALA A 180 4.66 20.98 -8.15
C ALA A 180 4.91 20.04 -9.34
N ASP A 181 4.15 20.16 -10.43
CA ASP A 181 4.34 19.38 -11.67
C ASP A 181 4.37 17.84 -11.43
N GLY A 182 3.44 17.36 -10.62
CA GLY A 182 3.32 15.95 -10.24
C GLY A 182 4.35 15.46 -9.22
N HIS A 183 5.07 16.38 -8.54
CA HIS A 183 6.02 16.03 -7.49
C HIS A 183 5.41 16.16 -6.09
N LEU A 184 5.92 15.36 -5.16
CA LEU A 184 5.73 15.54 -3.73
C LEU A 184 7.04 15.91 -3.06
N SER A 185 7.00 16.78 -2.06
CA SER A 185 8.16 17.18 -1.25
C SER A 185 8.56 16.13 -0.22
N LEU A 186 9.81 16.20 0.27
CA LEU A 186 10.30 15.33 1.35
C LEU A 186 9.48 15.53 2.61
N ALA A 187 9.12 16.79 2.91
CA ALA A 187 8.29 17.14 4.06
C ALA A 187 6.93 16.41 4.03
N GLN A 188 6.25 16.39 2.87
CA GLN A 188 4.99 15.68 2.73
C GLN A 188 5.16 14.17 2.85
N ARG A 189 6.18 13.58 2.19
CA ARG A 189 6.45 12.14 2.29
C ARG A 189 6.78 11.73 3.73
N TYR A 190 7.54 12.55 4.47
CA TYR A 190 7.85 12.31 5.87
C TYR A 190 6.63 12.40 6.79
N ARG A 191 5.76 13.41 6.59
CA ARG A 191 4.48 13.52 7.30
C ARG A 191 3.61 12.27 7.09
N LEU A 192 3.47 11.84 5.84
CA LEU A 192 2.73 10.65 5.46
C LEU A 192 3.31 9.38 6.10
N ALA A 193 4.63 9.25 6.15
CA ALA A 193 5.30 8.13 6.81
C ALA A 193 5.01 8.06 8.32
N GLY A 194 5.00 9.20 9.02
CA GLY A 194 4.59 9.27 10.42
C GLY A 194 3.17 8.76 10.64
N LYS A 195 2.22 9.25 9.83
CA LYS A 195 0.81 8.80 9.88
C LYS A 195 0.67 7.32 9.53
N ALA A 196 1.42 6.83 8.56
CA ALA A 196 1.44 5.43 8.15
C ALA A 196 1.91 4.49 9.27
N PHE A 197 3.00 4.83 9.98
CA PHE A 197 3.46 4.03 11.11
C PHE A 197 2.48 4.06 12.29
N ASP A 198 1.89 5.21 12.59
CA ASP A 198 0.83 5.32 13.61
C ASP A 198 -0.39 4.43 13.26
N HIS A 199 -0.83 4.45 12.00
CA HIS A 199 -1.91 3.59 11.51
C HIS A 199 -1.61 2.09 11.73
N THR A 200 -0.39 1.64 11.38
CA THR A 200 0.00 0.24 11.60
C THR A 200 0.17 -0.11 13.08
N ALA A 201 0.65 0.81 13.91
CA ALA A 201 0.75 0.60 15.36
C ALA A 201 -0.63 0.45 16.00
N ALA A 202 -1.61 1.27 15.59
CA ALA A 202 -2.99 1.17 16.05
C ALA A 202 -3.68 -0.14 15.61
N TYR A 203 -3.33 -0.63 14.42
CA TYR A 203 -3.79 -1.91 13.87
C TYR A 203 -3.26 -3.09 14.68
N ASP A 204 -1.93 -3.18 14.86
CA ASP A 204 -1.29 -4.26 15.62
C ASP A 204 -1.71 -4.25 17.10
N THR A 205 -1.92 -3.07 17.68
CA THR A 205 -2.46 -2.94 19.04
C THR A 205 -3.86 -3.57 19.15
N ALA A 206 -4.71 -3.42 18.13
CA ALA A 206 -6.03 -4.03 18.13
C ALA A 206 -5.96 -5.56 18.07
N ILE A 207 -5.06 -6.10 17.24
CA ILE A 207 -4.78 -7.53 17.14
C ILE A 207 -4.27 -8.08 18.47
N ALA A 208 -3.25 -7.43 19.05
CA ALA A 208 -2.66 -7.87 20.32
C ALA A 208 -3.69 -7.87 21.46
N ARG A 209 -4.54 -6.84 21.54
CA ARG A 209 -5.64 -6.77 22.52
C ARG A 209 -6.66 -7.88 22.32
N TYR A 210 -7.02 -8.20 21.08
CA TYR A 210 -7.93 -9.30 20.78
C TYR A 210 -7.38 -10.64 21.30
N PHE A 211 -6.14 -10.99 20.95
CA PHE A 211 -5.53 -12.24 21.41
C PHE A 211 -5.35 -12.27 22.93
N SER A 212 -4.99 -11.15 23.56
CA SER A 212 -4.86 -11.08 25.02
C SER A 212 -6.20 -11.26 25.76
N ALA A 213 -7.32 -10.93 25.13
CA ALA A 213 -8.66 -11.05 25.73
C ALA A 213 -9.38 -12.37 25.35
N THR A 214 -8.83 -13.14 24.41
CA THR A 214 -9.45 -14.38 23.92
C THR A 214 -8.95 -15.57 24.73
N ASP A 215 -9.86 -16.31 25.34
CA ASP A 215 -9.54 -17.53 26.08
C ASP A 215 -9.08 -18.65 25.13
N ILE A 216 -8.07 -19.42 25.54
CA ILE A 216 -7.57 -20.55 24.76
C ILE A 216 -8.64 -21.63 24.59
N ASP A 217 -9.54 -21.82 25.54
CA ASP A 217 -10.63 -22.79 25.46
C ASP A 217 -11.59 -22.44 24.31
N ALA A 218 -11.87 -21.15 24.10
CA ALA A 218 -12.69 -20.66 22.99
C ALA A 218 -12.02 -20.90 21.63
N VAL A 219 -10.68 -20.85 21.59
CA VAL A 219 -9.90 -21.17 20.39
C VAL A 219 -9.87 -22.68 20.14
N GLN A 220 -9.67 -23.50 21.18
CA GLN A 220 -9.66 -24.95 21.03
C GLN A 220 -11.03 -25.50 20.61
N ALA A 221 -12.12 -24.90 21.08
CA ALA A 221 -13.48 -25.32 20.72
C ALA A 221 -13.81 -25.21 19.22
N ILE A 222 -13.06 -24.41 18.45
CA ILE A 222 -13.28 -24.21 17.01
C ILE A 222 -12.37 -25.05 16.12
N TYR A 223 -11.28 -25.61 16.66
CA TYR A 223 -10.33 -26.42 15.89
C TYR A 223 -10.35 -27.87 16.38
N ASN A 224 -10.13 -28.81 15.47
CA ASN A 224 -9.92 -30.21 15.84
C ASN A 224 -8.47 -30.40 16.27
N VAL A 225 -8.17 -30.07 17.54
CA VAL A 225 -6.85 -30.19 18.17
C VAL A 225 -6.80 -31.27 19.24
#